data_AF-A0A924H0F0-F1
#
_entry.id   AF-A0A924H0F0-F1
#
_cell.length_a   1.000
_cell.length_b   1.000
_cell.length_c   1.000
_cell.angle_alpha   90.00
_cell.angle_beta   90.00
_cell.angle_gamma   90.00
#
_symmetry.space_group_name_H-M   'P 1'
#
loop_
_entity.id
_entity.type
_entity.pdbx_description
1 polymer ?
#
loop_
_entity_poly.entity_id
_entity_poly.type
_entity_poly.pdbx_seq_one_letter_code
_entity_poly.pdbx_strand_id
1 'polypeptide(L)'
;MHTDSFKTTASSFIASFGESAHNAIGIYRESGERLAGVVDQRWKAALKQSSPHLSAETKKNAAHAKHVVGGYYAKGLTLSADGAKVAVDTLVSAATSAVERAAALKQAYEHKTAR
;
A
#
# COMPACT_ATOMS: atom_id res chain seq x y z
N MET A 1 23.95 -30.05 7.38
CA MET A 1 22.48 -29.83 7.47
C MET A 1 22.19 -28.42 8.00
N HIS A 2 22.60 -27.35 7.30
CA HIS A 2 22.54 -25.97 7.87
C HIS A 2 22.34 -24.82 6.89
N THR A 3 22.38 -25.02 5.57
CA THR A 3 22.25 -23.92 4.59
C THR A 3 20.87 -23.90 3.95
N ASP A 4 20.34 -25.07 3.59
CA ASP A 4 19.00 -25.19 3.00
C ASP A 4 17.90 -24.84 4.00
N SER A 5 18.03 -25.22 5.28
CA SER A 5 17.06 -24.86 6.31
C SER A 5 17.00 -23.35 6.56
N PHE A 6 18.16 -22.67 6.53
CA PHE A 6 18.24 -21.21 6.66
C PHE A 6 17.61 -20.52 5.44
N LYS A 7 18.01 -20.90 4.23
CA LYS A 7 17.49 -20.32 2.99
C LYS A 7 15.97 -20.47 2.94
N THR A 8 15.45 -21.67 3.17
CA THR A 8 14.01 -21.93 3.19
C THR A 8 13.30 -21.09 4.24
N THR A 9 13.77 -21.07 5.49
CA THR A 9 13.14 -20.30 6.57
C THR A 9 13.12 -18.80 6.25
N ALA A 10 14.25 -18.24 5.80
CA ALA A 10 14.36 -16.83 5.47
C ALA A 10 13.49 -16.45 4.26
N SER A 11 13.48 -17.27 3.20
CA SER A 11 12.62 -17.06 2.03
C SER A 11 11.14 -17.11 2.40
N SER A 12 10.72 -18.08 3.23
CA SER A 12 9.33 -18.16 3.70
C SER A 12 8.93 -16.94 4.53
N PHE A 13 9.81 -16.46 5.40
CA PHE A 13 9.56 -15.24 6.17
C PHE A 13 9.41 -14.01 5.26
N ILE A 14 10.33 -13.82 4.31
CA ILE A 14 10.29 -12.69 3.37
C ILE A 14 8.99 -12.70 2.55
N ALA A 15 8.58 -13.88 2.06
CA ALA A 15 7.33 -14.04 1.33
C ALA A 15 6.11 -13.69 2.19
N SER A 16 6.03 -14.23 3.42
CA SER A 16 4.94 -13.94 4.35
C SER A 16 4.86 -12.47 4.73
N PHE A 17 6.01 -11.81 4.91
CA PHE A 17 6.07 -10.37 5.15
C PHE A 17 5.51 -9.60 3.94
N GLY A 18 5.95 -9.91 2.73
CA GLY A 18 5.48 -9.25 1.51
C GLY A 18 3.97 -9.38 1.30
N GLU A 19 3.43 -10.58 1.51
CA GLU A 19 1.98 -10.84 1.44
C GLU A 19 1.20 -10.06 2.50
N SER A 20 1.67 -10.09 3.75
CA SER A 20 1.02 -9.35 4.85
C SER A 20 1.04 -7.85 4.62
N ALA A 21 2.16 -7.31 4.13
CA ALA A 21 2.30 -5.90 3.81
C ALA A 21 1.38 -5.49 2.64
N HIS A 22 1.29 -6.29 1.58
CA HIS A 22 0.35 -6.06 0.48
C HIS A 22 -1.11 -6.08 0.94
N ASN A 23 -1.48 -7.05 1.77
CA ASN A 23 -2.83 -7.10 2.34
C ASN A 23 -3.13 -5.84 3.16
N ALA A 24 -2.21 -5.40 4.02
CA ALA A 24 -2.37 -4.19 4.81
C ALA A 24 -2.52 -2.93 3.94
N ILE A 25 -1.73 -2.80 2.87
CA ILE A 25 -1.85 -1.69 1.90
C ILE A 25 -3.21 -1.74 1.20
N GLY A 26 -3.68 -2.93 0.81
CA GLY A 26 -5.00 -3.12 0.21
C GLY A 26 -6.13 -2.67 1.13
N ILE A 27 -6.09 -3.10 2.40
CA ILE A 27 -7.06 -2.69 3.42
C ILE A 27 -7.03 -1.17 3.65
N TYR A 28 -5.84 -0.58 3.71
CA TYR A 28 -5.68 0.88 3.84
C TYR A 28 -6.36 1.61 2.68
N ARG A 29 -6.12 1.17 1.43
CA ARG A 29 -6.73 1.74 0.24
C ARG A 29 -8.25 1.60 0.27
N GLU A 30 -8.78 0.39 0.48
CA GLU A 30 -10.21 0.13 0.53
C GLU A 30 -10.90 0.98 1.61
N SER A 31 -10.29 1.07 2.80
CA SER A 31 -10.82 1.86 3.90
C SER A 31 -10.83 3.35 3.58
N GLY A 32 -9.80 3.87 2.91
CA GLY A 32 -9.75 5.25 2.43
C GLY A 32 -10.83 5.55 1.39
N GLU A 33 -11.03 4.64 0.43
CA GLU A 33 -12.09 4.75 -0.58
C GLU A 33 -13.49 4.75 0.06
N ARG A 34 -13.71 3.89 1.05
CA ARG A 34 -14.95 3.86 1.84
C ARG A 34 -15.19 5.17 2.59
N LEU A 35 -14.16 5.70 3.24
CA LEU A 35 -14.24 6.99 3.94
C LEU A 35 -14.59 8.14 2.99
N ALA A 36 -13.97 8.18 1.81
CA ALA A 36 -14.33 9.16 0.77
C ALA A 36 -15.81 9.06 0.39
N GLY A 37 -16.34 7.84 0.23
CA GLY A 37 -17.76 7.61 -0.05
C GLY A 37 -18.69 8.13 1.06
N VAL A 38 -18.34 7.88 2.33
CA VAL A 38 -19.13 8.38 3.48
C VAL A 38 -19.12 9.91 3.52
N VAL A 39 -17.96 10.54 3.32
CA VAL A 39 -17.84 12.00 3.27
C VAL A 39 -18.62 12.58 2.08
N ASP A 40 -18.57 11.93 0.92
CA ASP A 40 -19.33 12.33 -0.28
C ASP A 40 -20.84 12.40 0.00
N GLN A 41 -21.37 11.36 0.66
CA GLN A 41 -22.77 11.25 1.05
C GLN A 41 -23.15 12.33 2.09
N ARG A 42 -22.34 12.49 3.14
CA ARG A 42 -22.56 13.52 4.17
C ARG A 42 -22.56 14.93 3.58
N TRP A 43 -21.63 15.22 2.66
CA TRP A 43 -21.60 16.50 1.96
C TRP A 43 -22.86 16.72 1.13
N LYS A 44 -23.31 15.72 0.36
CA LYS A 44 -24.55 15.81 -0.43
C LYS A 44 -25.76 16.07 0.46
N ALA A 45 -25.87 15.38 1.59
CA ALA A 45 -26.95 15.57 2.55
C ALA A 45 -26.97 16.99 3.13
N ALA A 46 -25.81 17.47 3.59
CA ALA A 46 -25.66 18.83 4.12
C ALA A 46 -25.98 19.90 3.06
N LEU A 47 -25.47 19.75 1.84
CA LEU A 47 -25.75 20.69 0.76
C LEU A 47 -27.24 20.70 0.37
N LYS A 48 -27.89 19.54 0.38
CA LYS A 48 -29.34 19.43 0.14
C LYS A 48 -30.15 20.14 1.23
N GLN A 49 -29.80 19.93 2.50
CA GLN A 49 -30.46 20.55 3.64
C GLN A 49 -30.29 22.08 3.65
N SER A 50 -29.10 22.57 3.33
CA SER A 50 -28.81 24.01 3.29
C SER A 50 -29.26 24.70 2.00
N SER A 51 -29.57 23.93 0.94
CA SER A 51 -29.93 24.45 -0.38
C SER A 51 -30.97 25.59 -0.37
N PRO A 52 -32.05 25.57 0.44
CA PRO A 52 -33.03 26.66 0.44
C PRO A 52 -32.46 28.02 0.87
N HIS A 53 -31.35 28.02 1.62
CA HIS A 53 -30.73 29.22 2.19
C HIS A 53 -29.46 29.67 1.45
N LEU A 54 -29.09 28.97 0.37
CA LEU A 54 -27.87 29.25 -0.40
C LEU A 54 -28.20 29.87 -1.75
N SER A 55 -27.35 30.81 -2.19
CA SER A 55 -27.40 31.32 -3.57
C SER A 55 -27.02 30.22 -4.58
N ALA A 56 -27.41 30.41 -5.84
CA ALA A 56 -27.05 29.49 -6.91
C ALA A 56 -25.53 29.36 -7.09
N GLU A 57 -24.81 30.48 -6.94
CA GLU A 57 -23.34 30.50 -7.02
C GLU A 57 -22.69 29.72 -5.88
N THR A 58 -23.19 29.88 -4.65
CA THR A 58 -22.66 29.11 -3.50
C THR A 58 -22.87 27.61 -3.69
N LYS A 59 -24.02 27.18 -4.21
CA LYS A 59 -24.27 25.77 -4.53
C LYS A 59 -23.28 25.24 -5.58
N LYS A 60 -23.06 26.02 -6.65
CA LYS A 60 -22.10 25.67 -7.71
C LYS A 60 -20.68 25.57 -7.16
N ASN A 61 -20.26 26.54 -6.36
CA ASN A 61 -18.92 26.58 -5.76
C ASN A 61 -18.73 25.43 -4.77
N ALA A 62 -19.74 25.11 -3.96
CA ALA A 62 -19.71 23.97 -3.04
C ALA A 62 -19.60 22.63 -3.79
N ALA A 63 -20.33 22.46 -4.89
CA ALA A 63 -20.22 21.27 -5.74
C ALA A 63 -18.84 21.16 -6.39
N HIS A 64 -18.29 22.28 -6.87
CA HIS A 64 -16.95 22.33 -7.46
C HIS A 64 -15.85 22.02 -6.43
N ALA A 65 -15.91 22.66 -5.25
CA ALA A 65 -14.96 22.42 -4.17
C ALA A 65 -14.94 20.95 -3.76
N LYS A 66 -16.11 20.32 -3.62
CA LYS A 66 -16.23 18.89 -3.35
C LYS A 66 -15.52 18.06 -4.42
N HIS A 67 -15.76 18.34 -5.70
CA HIS A 67 -15.15 17.61 -6.80
C HIS A 67 -13.62 17.72 -6.79
N VAL A 68 -13.09 18.93 -6.59
CA VAL A 68 -11.65 19.20 -6.57
C VAL A 68 -10.99 18.52 -5.36
N VAL A 69 -11.52 18.74 -4.15
CA VAL A 69 -10.95 18.16 -2.92
C VAL A 69 -11.05 16.64 -2.94
N GLY A 70 -12.20 16.09 -3.35
CA GLY A 70 -12.39 14.64 -3.49
C GLY A 70 -11.45 14.03 -4.53
N GLY A 71 -11.22 14.74 -5.65
CA GLY A 71 -10.28 14.31 -6.67
C GLY A 71 -8.84 14.25 -6.17
N TYR A 72 -8.38 15.27 -5.42
CA TYR A 72 -7.06 15.25 -4.81
C TYR A 72 -6.92 14.15 -3.75
N TYR A 73 -7.94 13.94 -2.92
CA TYR A 73 -7.94 12.86 -1.94
C TYR A 73 -7.80 11.48 -2.61
N ALA A 74 -8.61 11.20 -3.63
CA ALA A 74 -8.57 9.92 -4.35
C ALA A 74 -7.22 9.67 -5.04
N LYS A 75 -6.64 10.72 -5.66
CA LYS A 75 -5.30 10.66 -6.25
C LYS A 75 -4.23 10.40 -5.20
N GLY A 76 -4.27 11.12 -4.08
CA GLY A 76 -3.32 10.96 -2.98
C GLY A 76 -3.35 9.57 -2.38
N LEU A 77 -4.55 9.02 -2.14
CA LEU A 77 -4.75 7.67 -1.62
C LEU A 77 -4.21 6.60 -2.59
N THR A 78 -4.46 6.76 -3.89
CA THR A 78 -3.93 5.84 -4.91
C THR A 78 -2.41 5.91 -4.95
N LEU A 79 -1.84 7.12 -5.03
CA LEU A 79 -0.40 7.32 -5.11
C LEU A 79 0.33 6.79 -3.88
N SER A 80 -0.21 6.99 -2.68
CA SER A 80 0.40 6.49 -1.45
C SER A 80 0.35 4.96 -1.36
N ALA A 81 -0.80 4.35 -1.70
CA ALA A 81 -0.93 2.89 -1.71
C ALA A 81 -0.02 2.23 -2.76
N ASP A 82 -0.01 2.75 -3.98
CA ASP A 82 0.82 2.22 -5.07
C ASP A 82 2.32 2.44 -4.77
N GLY A 83 2.69 3.60 -4.22
CA GLY A 83 4.06 3.88 -3.79
C GLY A 83 4.52 2.95 -2.66
N ALA A 84 3.66 2.71 -1.67
CA ALA A 84 3.95 1.75 -0.59
C ALA A 84 4.13 0.34 -1.14
N LYS A 85 3.33 -0.08 -2.12
CA LYS A 85 3.46 -1.38 -2.79
C LYS A 85 4.82 -1.51 -3.47
N VAL A 86 5.23 -0.52 -4.27
CA VAL A 86 6.54 -0.51 -4.93
C VAL A 86 7.69 -0.59 -3.92
N ALA A 87 7.57 0.12 -2.78
CA ALA A 87 8.59 0.07 -1.73
C ALA A 87 8.68 -1.33 -1.09
N VAL A 88 7.54 -1.97 -0.80
CA VAL A 88 7.49 -3.34 -0.28
C VAL A 88 8.09 -4.34 -1.27
N ASP A 89 7.69 -4.28 -2.54
CA ASP A 89 8.22 -5.15 -3.60
C ASP A 89 9.74 -5.01 -3.74
N THR A 90 10.24 -3.77 -3.69
CA THR A 90 11.68 -3.48 -3.75
C THR A 90 12.42 -4.10 -2.55
N LEU A 91 11.88 -3.93 -1.34
CA LEU A 91 12.47 -4.47 -0.13
C LEU A 91 12.49 -6.01 -0.14
N VAL A 92 11.37 -6.64 -0.52
CA VAL A 92 11.23 -8.09 -0.64
C VAL A 92 12.23 -8.65 -1.65
N SER A 93 12.37 -8.00 -2.81
CA SER A 93 13.33 -8.40 -3.84
C SER A 93 14.79 -8.28 -3.37
N ALA A 94 15.13 -7.17 -2.71
CA ALA A 94 16.47 -6.97 -2.15
C ALA A 94 16.80 -8.01 -1.06
N ALA A 95 15.86 -8.28 -0.15
CA ALA A 95 16.01 -9.28 0.90
C ALA A 95 16.17 -10.70 0.32
N THR A 96 15.36 -11.04 -0.68
CA THR A 96 15.45 -12.34 -1.38
C THR A 96 16.83 -12.52 -2.01
N SER A 97 17.30 -11.51 -2.74
CA SER A 97 18.63 -11.51 -3.36
C SER A 97 19.75 -11.66 -2.32
N ALA A 98 19.62 -11.02 -1.16
CA ALA A 98 20.59 -11.11 -0.08
C ALA A 98 20.65 -12.54 0.52
N VAL A 99 19.50 -13.17 0.73
CA VAL A 99 19.41 -14.57 1.21
C VAL A 99 20.05 -15.53 0.21
N GLU A 100 19.78 -15.36 -1.09
CA GLU A 100 20.38 -16.19 -2.14
C GLU A 100 21.90 -16.08 -2.16
N ARG A 101 22.44 -14.86 -2.09
CA ARG A 101 23.89 -14.62 -2.03
C ARG A 101 24.52 -15.22 -0.78
N ALA A 102 23.89 -15.05 0.38
CA ALA A 102 24.39 -15.61 1.64
C ALA A 102 24.43 -17.15 1.60
N ALA A 103 23.38 -17.79 1.08
CA ALA A 103 23.33 -19.23 0.90
C ALA A 103 24.42 -19.73 -0.06
N ALA A 104 24.60 -19.06 -1.21
CA ALA A 104 25.63 -19.42 -2.18
C ALA A 104 27.05 -19.27 -1.61
N LEU A 105 27.34 -18.20 -0.88
CA LEU A 105 28.63 -18.01 -0.20
C LEU A 105 28.89 -19.11 0.81
N LYS A 106 27.89 -19.46 1.64
CA LYS A 106 28.02 -20.52 2.63
C LYS A 106 28.29 -21.89 1.98
N GLN A 107 27.56 -22.22 0.91
CA GLN A 107 27.82 -23.45 0.13
C GLN A 107 29.25 -23.48 -0.44
N ALA A 108 29.73 -22.36 -0.99
CA ALA A 108 31.10 -22.27 -1.52
C ALA A 108 32.16 -22.45 -0.42
N TYR A 109 31.95 -21.90 0.77
CA TYR A 109 32.83 -22.13 1.92
C TYR A 109 32.83 -23.58 2.38
N GLU A 110 31.65 -24.21 2.52
CA GLU A 110 31.51 -25.62 2.90
C GLU A 110 32.22 -26.55 1.89
N HIS A 111 32.13 -26.27 0.59
CA HIS A 111 32.87 -27.02 -0.44
C HIS A 111 34.39 -26.83 -0.35
N LYS A 112 34.85 -25.64 0.03
CA LYS A 112 36.29 -25.33 0.13
C LYS A 112 36.94 -25.97 1.37
N THR A 113 36.21 -26.10 2.47
CA THR A 113 36.72 -26.69 3.72
C THR A 113 36.54 -28.21 3.81
N ALA A 114 35.71 -28.81 2.95
CA ALA A 114 35.56 -30.26 2.83
C ALA A 114 36.62 -30.94 1.92
N ARG A 115 37.61 -30.18 1.43
CA ARG A 115 38.76 -30.67 0.66
C ARG A 115 40.04 -30.71 1.48
#